data_AF-A0A1I7F8X5-F1
#
_entry.id   AF-A0A1I7F8X5-F1
#
_cell.length_a   1.000
_cell.length_b   1.000
_cell.length_c   1.000
_cell.angle_alpha   90.00
_cell.angle_beta   90.00
_cell.angle_gamma   90.00
#
_symmetry.space_group_name_H-M   'P 1'
#
loop_
_entity.id
_entity.type
_entity.pdbx_description
1 polymer ?
#
loop_
_entity_poly.entity_id
_entity_poly.type
_entity_poly.pdbx_seq_one_letter_code
_entity_poly.pdbx_strand_id
1 'polypeptide(L)'
;MANDKISNVKVKLLYAAMLIFTGVIVFAFSFFTDKSYEATLRNTIVSVAIAGTIVFMLVDAVADGQNRLLYDNNEVRNRFVAGYFVALILACVFSLIPNVFWPYMSLFVMLALFSNTEIGMITGVGLVSISVMLEKNGGCGELFMYILAGAVAIAMFRDLEEDTEIGIPTFISLMMQAVFLIAYNVLFQNRTFSVILLVSPAINIMLNLTILLIFLNIFGVYVIRRTNDMYMVINDADFPLLVTLKENNKDEYYRAIHTAYIAERMALGLNINARAVKNCSYYHRIGVLEGKTEWDDVKHIYTDNSFPTEAMNFLHDYIEPKKNEPKSKEALVVRLGEMLIASIMYLLKKDKDAKIDYDNLIDSIIDKKISEGELKDYDVTFRELEVMKKIMKKEKLYYDFLR
;
A
#
# COMPACT_ATOMS: atom_id res chain seq x y z
N MET A 1 -5.96 9.26 -22.72
CA MET A 1 -6.54 8.34 -23.74
C MET A 1 -5.52 7.60 -24.62
N ALA A 2 -4.66 8.25 -25.42
CA ALA A 2 -3.67 7.52 -26.25
C ALA A 2 -2.54 6.86 -25.43
N ASN A 3 -2.05 7.53 -24.38
CA ASN A 3 -1.05 7.00 -23.45
C ASN A 3 -1.58 5.81 -22.62
N ASP A 4 -2.87 5.83 -22.23
CA ASP A 4 -3.49 4.73 -21.45
C ASP A 4 -3.63 3.45 -22.28
N LYS A 5 -3.94 3.57 -23.58
CA LYS A 5 -4.02 2.40 -24.48
C LYS A 5 -2.64 1.75 -24.68
N ILE A 6 -1.59 2.55 -24.83
CA ILE A 6 -0.21 2.04 -25.00
C ILE A 6 0.27 1.36 -23.71
N SER A 7 -0.05 1.93 -22.54
CA SER A 7 0.25 1.34 -21.23
C SER A 7 -0.43 -0.03 -21.06
N ASN A 8 -1.71 -0.13 -21.39
CA ASN A 8 -2.47 -1.38 -21.27
C ASN A 8 -1.98 -2.49 -22.21
N VAL A 9 -1.51 -2.16 -23.42
CA VAL A 9 -0.93 -3.15 -24.34
C VAL A 9 0.41 -3.68 -23.81
N LYS A 10 1.27 -2.80 -23.28
CA LYS A 10 2.55 -3.21 -22.67
C LYS A 10 2.34 -4.16 -21.50
N VAL A 11 1.38 -3.87 -20.63
CA VAL A 11 1.01 -4.74 -19.50
C VAL A 11 0.54 -6.11 -19.97
N LYS A 12 -0.37 -6.16 -20.94
CA LYS A 12 -0.88 -7.43 -21.47
C LYS A 12 0.23 -8.30 -22.08
N LEU A 13 1.16 -7.67 -22.81
CA LEU A 13 2.35 -8.34 -23.34
C LEU A 13 3.24 -8.89 -22.22
N LEU A 14 3.41 -8.13 -21.15
CA LEU A 14 4.25 -8.48 -20.02
C LEU A 14 3.67 -9.65 -19.22
N TYR A 15 2.34 -9.73 -19.06
CA TYR A 15 1.67 -10.88 -18.46
C TYR A 15 1.62 -12.11 -19.38
N ALA A 16 1.44 -11.92 -20.68
CA ALA A 16 1.57 -13.01 -21.65
C ALA A 16 2.99 -13.61 -21.63
N ALA A 17 4.00 -12.75 -21.50
CA ALA A 17 5.39 -13.16 -21.35
C ALA A 17 5.59 -14.00 -20.08
N MET A 18 5.02 -13.60 -18.92
CA MET A 18 5.07 -14.43 -17.70
C MET A 18 4.57 -15.85 -17.94
N LEU A 19 3.41 -16.01 -18.59
CA LEU A 19 2.81 -17.32 -18.82
C LEU A 19 3.69 -18.20 -19.75
N ILE A 20 4.15 -17.64 -20.87
CA ILE A 20 4.94 -18.37 -21.86
C ILE A 20 6.33 -18.72 -21.31
N PHE A 21 7.03 -17.74 -20.74
CA PHE A 21 8.38 -17.96 -20.24
C PHE A 21 8.41 -18.90 -19.03
N THR A 22 7.40 -18.89 -18.16
CA THR A 22 7.32 -19.87 -17.07
C THR A 22 7.29 -21.29 -17.60
N GLY A 23 6.43 -21.58 -18.58
CA GLY A 23 6.36 -22.90 -19.20
C GLY A 23 7.69 -23.31 -19.86
N VAL A 24 8.31 -22.39 -20.61
CA VAL A 24 9.60 -22.65 -21.30
C VAL A 24 10.72 -22.93 -20.30
N ILE A 25 10.83 -22.14 -19.23
CA ILE A 25 11.88 -22.30 -18.21
C ILE A 25 11.72 -23.63 -17.49
N VAL A 26 10.50 -23.95 -17.02
CA VAL A 26 10.24 -25.21 -16.29
C VAL A 26 10.40 -26.43 -17.18
N PHE A 27 10.01 -26.34 -18.46
CA PHE A 27 10.25 -27.40 -19.44
C PHE A 27 11.75 -27.64 -19.65
N ALA A 28 12.52 -26.57 -19.89
CA ALA A 28 13.96 -26.66 -20.08
C ALA A 28 14.65 -27.28 -18.85
N PHE A 29 14.33 -26.82 -17.64
CA PHE A 29 14.89 -27.38 -16.40
C PHE A 29 14.47 -28.82 -16.16
N SER A 30 13.22 -29.19 -16.46
CA SER A 30 12.75 -30.58 -16.34
C SER A 30 13.50 -31.52 -17.30
N PHE A 31 13.80 -31.03 -18.51
CA PHE A 31 14.60 -31.76 -19.48
C PHE A 31 16.07 -31.89 -19.03
N PHE A 32 16.69 -30.81 -18.55
CA PHE A 32 18.08 -30.84 -18.07
C PHE A 32 18.28 -31.65 -16.77
N THR A 33 17.23 -31.91 -16.01
CA THR A 33 17.28 -32.71 -14.77
C THR A 33 16.98 -34.20 -15.01
N ASP A 34 16.98 -34.65 -16.28
CA ASP A 34 16.72 -36.03 -16.72
C ASP A 34 15.41 -36.61 -16.18
N LYS A 35 14.37 -35.78 -16.08
CA LYS A 35 13.03 -36.24 -15.68
C LYS A 35 12.39 -37.06 -16.80
N SER A 36 11.49 -37.98 -16.44
CA SER A 36 10.71 -38.72 -17.43
C SER A 36 9.88 -37.78 -18.31
N TYR A 37 9.53 -38.23 -19.52
CA TYR A 37 8.68 -37.46 -20.43
C TYR A 37 7.35 -37.05 -19.76
N GLU A 38 6.72 -37.97 -19.03
CA GLU A 38 5.48 -37.73 -18.29
C GLU A 38 5.66 -36.68 -17.18
N ALA A 39 6.75 -36.75 -16.42
CA ALA A 39 7.05 -35.77 -15.38
C ALA A 39 7.35 -34.38 -15.96
N THR A 40 8.06 -34.33 -17.08
CA THR A 40 8.35 -33.08 -17.82
C THR A 40 7.06 -32.42 -18.31
N LEU A 41 6.15 -33.21 -18.90
CA LEU A 41 4.86 -32.73 -19.37
C LEU A 41 4.01 -32.21 -18.19
N ARG A 42 3.92 -32.98 -17.10
CA ARG A 42 3.21 -32.60 -15.87
C ARG A 42 3.75 -31.29 -15.29
N ASN A 43 5.07 -31.19 -15.10
CA ASN A 43 5.72 -30.00 -14.53
C ASN A 43 5.42 -28.76 -15.38
N THR A 44 5.50 -28.89 -16.71
CA THR A 44 5.23 -27.80 -17.64
C THR A 44 3.78 -27.35 -17.56
N ILE A 45 2.81 -28.27 -17.66
CA ILE A 45 1.37 -27.94 -17.62
C ILE A 45 0.99 -27.29 -16.28
N VAL A 46 1.44 -27.85 -15.16
CA VAL A 46 1.14 -27.31 -13.83
C VAL A 46 1.78 -25.93 -13.64
N SER A 47 3.03 -25.72 -14.10
CA SER A 47 3.68 -24.42 -14.00
C SER A 47 2.98 -23.32 -14.83
N VAL A 48 2.48 -23.67 -16.01
CA VAL A 48 1.69 -22.77 -16.86
C VAL A 48 0.34 -22.47 -16.22
N ALA A 49 -0.31 -23.47 -15.62
CA ALA A 49 -1.56 -23.27 -14.88
C ALA A 49 -1.37 -22.33 -13.68
N ILE A 50 -0.29 -22.53 -12.90
CA ILE A 50 0.09 -21.65 -11.78
C ILE A 50 0.31 -20.21 -12.29
N ALA A 51 1.11 -20.03 -13.34
CA ALA A 51 1.37 -18.72 -13.93
C ALA A 51 0.07 -18.08 -14.46
N GLY A 52 -0.81 -18.87 -15.08
CA GLY A 52 -2.13 -18.44 -15.56
C GLY A 52 -3.02 -17.93 -14.43
N THR A 53 -3.08 -18.64 -13.30
CA THR A 53 -3.82 -18.19 -12.11
C THR A 53 -3.28 -16.87 -11.56
N ILE A 54 -1.96 -16.73 -11.47
CA ILE A 54 -1.32 -15.49 -11.00
C ILE A 54 -1.62 -14.32 -11.94
N VAL A 55 -1.51 -14.55 -13.26
CA VAL A 55 -1.86 -13.54 -14.27
C VAL A 55 -3.33 -13.15 -14.18
N PHE A 56 -4.23 -14.12 -14.00
CA PHE A 56 -5.65 -13.85 -13.81
C PHE A 56 -5.90 -12.96 -12.59
N MET A 57 -5.32 -13.30 -11.43
CA MET A 57 -5.47 -12.50 -10.21
C MET A 57 -4.87 -11.10 -10.36
N LEU A 58 -3.75 -10.94 -11.07
CA LEU A 58 -3.16 -9.63 -11.37
C LEU A 58 -4.04 -8.79 -12.30
N VAL A 59 -4.73 -9.41 -13.26
CA VAL A 59 -5.66 -8.71 -14.14
C VAL A 59 -6.93 -8.32 -13.38
N ASP A 60 -7.47 -9.23 -12.57
CA ASP A 60 -8.65 -9.01 -11.72
C ASP A 60 -8.42 -7.86 -10.71
N ALA A 61 -7.29 -7.89 -10.00
CA ALA A 61 -6.90 -6.84 -9.05
C ALA A 61 -6.80 -5.45 -9.68
N VAL A 62 -6.64 -5.37 -11.01
CA VAL A 62 -6.54 -4.11 -11.77
C VAL A 62 -7.85 -3.73 -12.45
N ALA A 63 -8.68 -4.71 -12.81
CA ALA A 63 -9.95 -4.47 -13.51
C ALA A 63 -11.02 -3.83 -12.61
N ASP A 64 -10.98 -4.10 -11.31
CA ASP A 64 -12.05 -3.72 -10.38
C ASP A 64 -12.07 -2.24 -9.96
N GLY A 65 -11.15 -1.39 -10.44
CA GLY A 65 -11.17 0.07 -10.19
C GLY A 65 -10.96 0.49 -8.72
N GLN A 66 -10.99 -0.46 -7.79
CA GLN A 66 -10.54 -0.34 -6.41
C GLN A 66 -9.08 -0.77 -6.38
N ASN A 67 -8.17 0.10 -5.95
CA ASN A 67 -6.73 -0.17 -5.84
C ASN A 67 -6.44 -1.34 -4.87
N ARG A 68 -6.63 -2.60 -5.30
CA ARG A 68 -6.43 -3.81 -4.48
C ARG A 68 -4.97 -4.24 -4.38
N LEU A 69 -4.10 -3.71 -5.22
CA LEU A 69 -2.65 -3.83 -5.04
C LEU A 69 -2.18 -2.82 -3.99
N LEU A 70 -1.38 -3.29 -3.04
CA LEU A 70 -0.85 -2.46 -1.96
C LEU A 70 0.21 -1.50 -2.50
N TYR A 71 0.40 -0.36 -1.84
CA TYR A 71 1.42 0.65 -2.17
C TYR A 71 1.31 1.19 -3.62
N ASP A 72 2.43 1.52 -4.25
CA ASP A 72 2.54 2.02 -5.64
C ASP A 72 2.54 0.89 -6.69
N ASN A 73 2.19 -0.35 -6.30
CA ASN A 73 2.26 -1.51 -7.19
C ASN A 73 1.30 -1.44 -8.39
N ASN A 74 0.23 -0.64 -8.30
CA ASN A 74 -0.65 -0.35 -9.44
C ASN A 74 0.07 0.45 -10.54
N GLU A 75 1.01 1.33 -10.16
CA GLU A 75 1.76 2.17 -11.09
C GLU A 75 3.03 1.47 -11.58
N VAL A 76 3.78 0.84 -10.68
CA VAL A 76 5.09 0.21 -10.99
C VAL A 76 5.00 -1.31 -11.05
N ARG A 77 4.14 -1.81 -11.94
CA ARG A 77 3.80 -3.23 -12.12
C ARG A 77 4.99 -4.13 -12.49
N ASN A 78 6.05 -3.55 -13.06
CA ASN A 78 7.26 -4.27 -13.46
C ASN A 78 8.01 -4.88 -12.26
N ARG A 79 7.86 -4.33 -11.04
CA ARG A 79 8.55 -4.85 -9.84
C ARG A 79 8.11 -6.25 -9.50
N PHE A 80 6.80 -6.50 -9.50
CA PHE A 80 6.25 -7.83 -9.25
C PHE A 80 6.75 -8.83 -10.30
N VAL A 81 6.72 -8.46 -11.57
CA VAL A 81 7.08 -9.39 -12.65
C VAL A 81 8.58 -9.69 -12.67
N ALA A 82 9.42 -8.69 -12.43
CA ALA A 82 10.86 -8.92 -12.23
C ALA A 82 11.12 -9.80 -11.00
N GLY A 83 10.47 -9.52 -9.87
CA GLY A 83 10.55 -10.31 -8.66
C GLY A 83 10.09 -11.76 -8.87
N TYR A 84 9.01 -11.96 -9.63
CA TYR A 84 8.49 -13.27 -10.02
C TYR A 84 9.50 -14.04 -10.86
N PHE A 85 10.08 -13.44 -11.90
CA PHE A 85 11.07 -14.13 -12.74
C PHE A 85 12.33 -14.50 -11.96
N VAL A 86 12.82 -13.61 -11.08
CA VAL A 86 13.94 -13.92 -10.18
C VAL A 86 13.57 -15.10 -9.27
N ALA A 87 12.38 -15.06 -8.65
CA ALA A 87 11.92 -16.12 -7.77
C ALA A 87 11.65 -17.44 -8.50
N LEU A 88 11.24 -17.40 -9.77
CA LEU A 88 11.07 -18.57 -10.62
C LEU A 88 12.41 -19.23 -10.95
N ILE A 89 13.42 -18.44 -11.32
CA ILE A 89 14.78 -18.95 -11.56
C ILE A 89 15.33 -19.55 -10.26
N LEU A 90 15.15 -18.85 -9.13
CA LEU A 90 15.54 -19.35 -7.81
C LEU A 90 14.82 -20.65 -7.47
N ALA A 91 13.52 -20.78 -7.73
CA ALA A 91 12.77 -22.03 -7.53
C ALA A 91 13.35 -23.19 -8.35
N CYS A 92 13.75 -22.93 -9.59
CA CYS A 92 14.42 -23.94 -10.41
C CYS A 92 15.79 -24.33 -9.81
N VAL A 93 16.58 -23.36 -9.35
CA VAL A 93 17.88 -23.61 -8.70
C VAL A 93 17.72 -24.33 -7.36
N PHE A 94 16.66 -24.02 -6.60
CA PHE A 94 16.38 -24.62 -5.31
C PHE A 94 16.12 -26.11 -5.41
N SER A 95 15.53 -26.58 -6.51
CA SER A 95 15.37 -28.02 -6.78
C SER A 95 16.68 -28.81 -6.83
N LEU A 96 17.83 -28.14 -6.96
CA LEU A 96 19.17 -28.74 -7.01
C LEU A 96 19.89 -28.75 -5.65
N ILE A 97 19.41 -27.98 -4.67
CA ILE A 97 20.01 -27.86 -3.33
C ILE A 97 19.07 -28.48 -2.28
N PRO A 98 19.59 -28.92 -1.13
CA PRO A 98 18.75 -29.45 -0.07
C PRO A 98 17.67 -28.47 0.37
N ASN A 99 16.48 -28.99 0.63
CA ASN A 99 15.32 -28.22 1.08
C ASN A 99 15.58 -27.33 2.30
N VAL A 100 16.58 -27.63 3.12
CA VAL A 100 17.04 -26.83 4.27
C VAL A 100 17.52 -25.43 3.87
N PHE A 101 17.97 -25.24 2.63
CA PHE A 101 18.51 -23.96 2.17
C PHE A 101 17.48 -23.09 1.44
N TRP A 102 16.21 -23.49 1.38
CA TRP A 102 15.23 -22.73 0.61
C TRP A 102 14.69 -21.53 1.42
N PRO A 103 14.90 -20.27 0.98
CA PRO A 103 14.46 -19.07 1.66
C PRO A 103 13.02 -18.67 1.31
N TYR A 104 12.10 -19.64 1.34
CA TYR A 104 10.73 -19.40 0.87
C TYR A 104 9.93 -18.45 1.76
N MET A 105 10.18 -18.42 3.07
CA MET A 105 9.50 -17.47 3.96
C MET A 105 9.74 -16.02 3.49
N SER A 106 10.99 -15.66 3.20
CA SER A 106 11.32 -14.31 2.72
C SER A 106 10.80 -14.04 1.32
N LEU A 107 10.78 -15.05 0.43
CA LEU A 107 10.22 -14.91 -0.91
C LEU A 107 8.71 -14.67 -0.90
N PHE A 108 7.97 -15.32 0.00
CA PHE A 108 6.52 -15.09 0.18
C PHE A 108 6.26 -13.63 0.56
N VAL A 109 6.99 -13.11 1.55
CA VAL A 109 6.87 -11.72 1.99
C VAL A 109 7.25 -10.76 0.85
N MET A 110 8.34 -11.02 0.13
CA MET A 110 8.77 -10.20 -1.00
C MET A 110 7.69 -10.09 -2.09
N LEU A 111 7.11 -11.22 -2.48
CA LEU A 111 6.09 -11.26 -3.54
C LEU A 111 4.77 -10.64 -3.09
N ALA A 112 4.41 -10.78 -1.81
CA ALA A 112 3.24 -10.12 -1.23
C ALA A 112 3.41 -8.59 -1.20
N LEU A 113 4.58 -8.09 -0.80
CA LEU A 113 4.86 -6.65 -0.76
C LEU A 113 4.90 -6.00 -2.16
N PHE A 114 5.26 -6.75 -3.21
CA PHE A 114 5.18 -6.29 -4.60
C PHE A 114 3.79 -6.45 -5.24
N SER A 115 2.83 -7.03 -4.55
CA SER A 115 1.46 -7.21 -5.07
C SER A 115 0.42 -6.94 -3.98
N ASN A 116 -0.19 -8.00 -3.47
CA ASN A 116 -1.05 -8.01 -2.30
C ASN A 116 -0.88 -9.36 -1.57
N THR A 117 -1.56 -9.51 -0.43
CA THR A 117 -1.46 -10.73 0.40
C THR A 117 -1.91 -11.99 -0.34
N GLU A 118 -2.98 -11.91 -1.12
CA GLU A 118 -3.56 -13.06 -1.84
C GLU A 118 -2.66 -13.53 -3.00
N ILE A 119 -2.24 -12.60 -3.86
CA ILE A 119 -1.36 -12.87 -5.01
C ILE A 119 0.01 -13.33 -4.51
N GLY A 120 0.56 -12.71 -3.46
CA GLY A 120 1.81 -13.13 -2.83
C GLY A 120 1.74 -14.57 -2.32
N MET A 121 0.64 -14.95 -1.67
CA MET A 121 0.44 -16.30 -1.15
C MET A 121 0.31 -17.34 -2.26
N ILE A 122 -0.52 -17.10 -3.28
CA ILE A 122 -0.69 -18.02 -4.42
C ILE A 122 0.61 -18.14 -5.22
N THR A 123 1.34 -17.04 -5.40
CA THR A 123 2.63 -17.05 -6.10
C THR A 123 3.67 -17.84 -5.31
N GLY A 124 3.76 -17.62 -3.99
CA GLY A 124 4.64 -18.38 -3.12
C GLY A 124 4.35 -19.88 -3.15
N VAL A 125 3.08 -20.27 -3.00
CA VAL A 125 2.64 -21.68 -3.07
C VAL A 125 3.00 -22.29 -4.43
N GLY A 126 2.77 -21.54 -5.51
CA GLY A 126 3.12 -21.96 -6.86
C GLY A 126 4.62 -22.22 -7.05
N LEU A 127 5.47 -21.33 -6.56
CA LEU A 127 6.94 -21.46 -6.68
C LEU A 127 7.51 -22.61 -5.85
N VAL A 128 7.00 -22.82 -4.62
CA VAL A 128 7.36 -23.98 -3.81
C VAL A 128 6.93 -25.27 -4.52
N SER A 129 5.72 -25.29 -5.08
CA SER A 129 5.22 -26.43 -5.85
C SER A 129 6.14 -26.77 -7.02
N ILE A 130 6.60 -25.76 -7.77
CA ILE A 130 7.55 -25.95 -8.87
C ILE A 130 8.87 -26.55 -8.36
N SER A 131 9.41 -26.07 -7.23
CA SER A 131 10.66 -26.61 -6.67
C SER A 131 10.54 -28.07 -6.25
N VAL A 132 9.45 -28.41 -5.54
CA VAL A 132 9.18 -29.77 -5.08
C VAL A 132 8.95 -30.72 -6.27
N MET A 133 8.28 -30.26 -7.33
CA MET A 133 8.06 -31.06 -8.54
C MET A 133 9.35 -31.32 -9.34
N LEU A 134 10.32 -30.40 -9.28
CA LEU A 134 11.62 -30.52 -9.93
C LEU A 134 12.62 -31.32 -9.09
N GLU A 135 12.51 -31.30 -7.77
CA GLU A 135 13.38 -32.07 -6.87
C GLU A 135 13.28 -33.58 -7.12
N LYS A 136 14.37 -34.33 -6.89
CA LYS A 136 14.41 -35.78 -7.11
C LYS A 136 13.51 -36.57 -6.15
N ASN A 137 13.44 -36.14 -4.88
CA ASN A 137 12.67 -36.78 -3.81
C ASN A 137 11.63 -35.83 -3.19
N GLY A 138 11.08 -34.91 -3.99
CA GLY A 138 10.13 -33.92 -3.49
C GLY A 138 8.89 -34.59 -2.87
N GLY A 139 8.48 -34.10 -1.69
CA GLY A 139 7.40 -34.68 -0.92
C GLY A 139 6.36 -33.67 -0.43
N CYS A 140 5.17 -34.15 -0.07
CA CYS A 140 4.10 -33.28 0.47
C CYS A 140 4.50 -32.55 1.76
N GLY A 141 5.48 -33.08 2.52
CA GLY A 141 5.97 -32.46 3.75
C GLY A 141 6.66 -31.11 3.53
N GLU A 142 7.37 -30.93 2.41
CA GLU A 142 8.04 -29.66 2.08
C GLU A 142 7.03 -28.56 1.77
N LEU A 143 5.98 -28.92 1.01
CA LEU A 143 4.86 -28.02 0.72
C LEU A 143 4.17 -27.59 2.01
N PHE A 144 3.82 -28.55 2.87
CA PHE A 144 3.18 -28.28 4.15
C PHE A 144 3.97 -27.25 4.99
N MET A 145 5.27 -27.47 5.13
CA MET A 145 6.15 -26.63 5.93
C MET A 145 6.25 -25.20 5.37
N TYR A 146 6.57 -25.05 4.08
CA TYR A 146 6.83 -23.73 3.49
C TYR A 146 5.56 -22.92 3.25
N ILE A 147 4.43 -23.57 2.96
CA ILE A 147 3.14 -22.87 2.80
C ILE A 147 2.70 -22.27 4.13
N LEU A 148 2.75 -23.04 5.23
CA LEU A 148 2.33 -22.55 6.54
C LEU A 148 3.26 -21.45 7.06
N ALA A 149 4.57 -21.61 6.91
CA ALA A 149 5.50 -20.59 7.34
C ALA A 149 5.41 -19.32 6.51
N GLY A 150 5.23 -19.44 5.19
CA GLY A 150 4.97 -18.31 4.29
C GLY A 150 3.65 -17.59 4.63
N ALA A 151 2.60 -18.32 4.99
CA ALA A 151 1.31 -17.74 5.39
C ALA A 151 1.44 -16.91 6.68
N VAL A 152 2.13 -17.43 7.70
CA VAL A 152 2.41 -16.67 8.93
C VAL A 152 3.22 -15.42 8.61
N ALA A 153 4.27 -15.53 7.79
CA ALA A 153 5.11 -14.40 7.45
C ALA A 153 4.34 -13.31 6.69
N ILE A 154 3.53 -13.66 5.68
CA ILE A 154 2.68 -12.70 4.98
C ILE A 154 1.70 -12.01 5.94
N ALA A 155 1.11 -12.77 6.88
CA ALA A 155 0.19 -12.19 7.85
C ALA A 155 0.87 -11.19 8.80
N MET A 156 2.12 -11.44 9.19
CA MET A 156 2.90 -10.56 10.07
C MET A 156 3.45 -9.31 9.36
N PHE A 157 3.72 -9.41 8.06
CA PHE A 157 4.23 -8.30 7.24
C PHE A 157 3.15 -7.63 6.39
N ARG A 158 1.89 -7.81 6.76
CA ARG A 158 0.76 -7.13 6.13
C ARG A 158 0.76 -5.66 6.55
N ASP A 159 0.51 -4.76 5.58
CA ASP A 159 0.31 -3.32 5.79
C ASP A 159 1.49 -2.65 6.56
N LEU A 160 2.69 -2.69 5.98
CA LEU A 160 3.88 -2.02 6.53
C LEU A 160 3.81 -0.51 6.30
N GLU A 161 3.83 0.24 7.40
CA GLU A 161 3.93 1.69 7.43
C GLU A 161 5.33 2.13 7.88
N GLU A 162 5.60 3.44 7.83
CA GLU A 162 6.91 4.00 8.20
C GLU A 162 7.30 3.75 9.66
N ASP A 163 6.31 3.76 10.55
CA ASP A 163 6.49 3.57 12.00
C ASP A 163 6.27 2.11 12.43
N THR A 164 6.04 1.18 11.49
CA THR A 164 5.80 -0.22 11.84
C THR A 164 7.07 -0.87 12.40
N GLU A 165 7.00 -1.33 13.64
CA GLU A 165 8.08 -2.09 14.26
C GLU A 165 8.25 -3.46 13.58
N ILE A 166 9.29 -3.60 12.76
CA ILE A 166 9.62 -4.82 12.01
C ILE A 166 10.12 -5.96 12.93
N GLY A 167 10.57 -5.64 14.14
CA GLY A 167 11.23 -6.59 15.05
C GLY A 167 10.32 -7.75 15.49
N ILE A 168 9.12 -7.45 15.98
CA ILE A 168 8.16 -8.48 16.45
C ILE A 168 7.65 -9.35 15.29
N PRO A 169 7.19 -8.81 14.14
CA PRO A 169 6.84 -9.58 12.95
C PRO A 169 7.94 -10.54 12.49
N THR A 170 9.19 -10.06 12.47
CA THR A 170 10.36 -10.86 12.08
C THR A 170 10.57 -12.01 13.07
N PHE A 171 10.53 -11.73 14.37
CA PHE A 171 10.72 -12.74 15.41
C PHE A 171 9.65 -13.84 15.33
N ILE A 172 8.37 -13.48 15.23
CA ILE A 172 7.26 -14.45 15.15
C ILE A 172 7.40 -15.31 13.88
N SER A 173 7.70 -14.69 12.74
CA SER A 173 7.85 -15.41 11.46
C SER A 173 8.99 -16.43 11.51
N LEU A 174 10.16 -16.04 12.04
CA LEU A 174 11.32 -16.92 12.18
C LEU A 174 11.09 -18.04 13.21
N MET A 175 10.40 -17.74 14.31
CA MET A 175 10.04 -18.74 15.31
C MET A 175 9.12 -19.80 14.70
N MET A 176 8.09 -19.38 13.94
CA MET A 176 7.18 -20.31 13.28
C MET A 176 7.87 -21.14 12.19
N GLN A 177 8.75 -20.52 11.39
CA GLN A 177 9.61 -21.22 10.43
C GLN A 177 10.45 -22.31 11.13
N ALA A 178 11.04 -22.00 12.30
CA ALA A 178 11.80 -22.97 13.10
C ALA A 178 10.94 -24.18 13.51
N VAL A 179 9.75 -23.90 14.03
CA VAL A 179 8.80 -24.94 14.47
C VAL A 179 8.41 -25.84 13.31
N PHE A 180 8.10 -25.28 12.14
CA PHE A 180 7.71 -26.08 10.98
C PHE A 180 8.86 -26.91 10.40
N LEU A 181 10.09 -26.41 10.41
CA LEU A 181 11.28 -27.18 10.01
C LEU A 181 11.55 -28.36 10.95
N ILE A 182 11.38 -28.16 12.27
CA ILE A 182 11.50 -29.24 13.25
C ILE A 182 10.37 -30.25 13.06
N ALA A 183 9.13 -29.78 12.91
CA ALA A 183 7.97 -30.62 12.66
C ALA A 183 8.11 -31.45 11.38
N TYR A 184 8.67 -30.88 10.31
CA TYR A 184 8.96 -31.61 9.08
C TYR A 184 9.93 -32.77 9.31
N ASN A 185 11.03 -32.55 10.03
CA ASN A 185 12.02 -33.60 10.33
C ASN A 185 11.44 -34.72 11.21
N VAL A 186 10.59 -34.38 12.18
CA VAL A 186 10.00 -35.35 13.11
C VAL A 186 8.84 -36.11 12.48
N LEU A 187 7.88 -35.41 11.86
CA LEU A 187 6.62 -35.98 11.39
C LEU A 187 6.74 -36.64 10.01
N PHE A 188 7.56 -36.09 9.10
CA PHE A 188 7.65 -36.58 7.72
C PHE A 188 8.91 -37.39 7.45
N GLN A 189 10.01 -37.12 8.16
CA GLN A 189 11.25 -37.91 8.03
C GLN A 189 11.43 -38.95 9.15
N ASN A 190 10.48 -39.06 10.09
CA ASN A 190 10.51 -40.01 11.22
C ASN A 190 11.83 -39.98 12.01
N ARG A 191 12.48 -38.82 12.10
CA ARG A 191 13.73 -38.66 12.88
C ARG A 191 13.38 -38.40 14.34
N THR A 192 14.12 -39.01 15.26
CA THR A 192 14.01 -38.71 16.70
C THR A 192 14.58 -37.33 16.99
N PHE A 193 13.94 -36.60 17.92
CA PHE A 193 14.42 -35.27 18.31
C PHE A 193 15.84 -35.35 18.88
N SER A 194 16.77 -34.61 18.28
CA SER A 194 18.17 -34.55 18.68
C SER A 194 18.69 -33.12 18.45
N VAL A 195 19.64 -32.69 19.28
CA VAL A 195 20.23 -31.34 19.19
C VAL A 195 20.88 -31.10 17.81
N ILE A 196 21.38 -32.16 17.16
CA ILE A 196 21.95 -32.07 15.81
C ILE A 196 20.91 -31.65 14.75
N LEU A 197 19.63 -31.97 14.97
CA LEU A 197 18.54 -31.59 14.06
C LEU A 197 18.22 -30.11 14.11
N LEU A 198 18.65 -29.37 15.14
CA LEU A 198 18.46 -27.92 15.24
C LEU A 198 19.42 -27.12 14.35
N VAL A 199 20.50 -27.75 13.85
CA VAL A 199 21.46 -27.11 12.96
C VAL A 199 20.80 -26.71 11.64
N SER A 200 19.98 -27.60 11.06
CA SER A 200 19.28 -27.35 9.78
C SER A 200 18.29 -26.19 9.87
N PRO A 201 17.36 -26.13 10.85
CA PRO A 201 16.54 -24.96 11.10
C PRO A 201 17.34 -23.69 11.35
N ALA A 202 18.42 -23.74 12.14
CA ALA A 202 19.23 -22.57 12.43
C ALA A 202 19.81 -21.93 11.16
N ILE A 203 20.37 -22.73 10.26
CA ILE A 203 20.91 -22.25 8.99
C ILE A 203 19.81 -21.61 8.13
N ASN A 204 18.64 -22.26 8.02
CA ASN A 204 17.52 -21.74 7.24
C ASN A 204 16.99 -20.40 7.79
N ILE A 205 16.89 -20.29 9.12
CA ILE A 205 16.46 -19.08 9.81
C ILE A 205 17.45 -17.94 9.57
N MET A 206 18.76 -18.21 9.68
CA MET A 206 19.78 -17.18 9.40
C MET A 206 19.72 -16.70 7.95
N LEU A 207 19.53 -17.62 6.99
CA LEU A 207 19.40 -17.28 5.58
C LEU A 207 18.16 -16.41 5.33
N ASN A 208 16.99 -16.83 5.83
CA ASN A 208 15.76 -16.06 5.65
C ASN A 208 15.82 -14.70 6.36
N LEU A 209 16.35 -14.63 7.59
CA LEU A 209 16.55 -13.37 8.32
C LEU A 209 17.42 -12.41 7.50
N THR A 210 18.54 -12.88 6.97
CA THR A 210 19.45 -12.05 6.17
C THR A 210 18.76 -11.50 4.93
N ILE A 211 18.11 -12.37 4.15
CA ILE A 211 17.40 -11.96 2.93
C ILE A 211 16.24 -11.01 3.26
N LEU A 212 15.48 -11.32 4.32
CA LEU A 212 14.33 -10.53 4.74
C LEU A 212 14.75 -9.12 5.19
N LEU A 213 15.79 -8.99 6.02
CA LEU A 213 16.25 -7.68 6.49
C LEU A 213 16.81 -6.82 5.34
N ILE A 214 17.61 -7.42 4.44
CA ILE A 214 18.10 -6.71 3.25
C ILE A 214 16.92 -6.22 2.41
N PHE A 215 15.95 -7.10 2.17
CA PHE A 215 14.79 -6.76 1.37
C PHE A 215 13.92 -5.69 2.02
N LEU A 216 13.59 -5.82 3.30
CA LEU A 216 12.78 -4.84 4.04
C LEU A 216 13.48 -3.49 4.12
N ASN A 217 14.80 -3.44 4.22
CA ASN A 217 15.54 -2.18 4.18
C ASN A 217 15.44 -1.51 2.80
N ILE A 218 15.65 -2.28 1.71
CA ILE A 218 15.48 -1.76 0.34
C ILE A 218 14.03 -1.30 0.12
N PHE A 219 13.05 -2.11 0.52
CA PHE A 219 11.64 -1.78 0.36
C PHE A 219 11.25 -0.54 1.17
N GLY A 220 11.69 -0.45 2.42
CA GLY A 220 11.46 0.71 3.29
C GLY A 220 12.06 1.99 2.72
N VAL A 221 13.29 1.96 2.21
CA VAL A 221 13.95 3.14 1.65
C VAL A 221 13.35 3.56 0.31
N TYR A 222 13.12 2.62 -0.62
CA TYR A 222 12.77 2.98 -2.00
C TYR A 222 11.26 3.07 -2.25
N VAL A 223 10.44 2.40 -1.44
CA VAL A 223 8.98 2.35 -1.61
C VAL A 223 8.27 3.15 -0.52
N ILE A 224 8.57 2.89 0.76
CA ILE A 224 7.87 3.53 1.88
C ILE A 224 8.35 4.98 2.10
N ARG A 225 9.67 5.24 2.11
CA ARG A 225 10.20 6.61 2.31
C ARG A 225 9.97 7.53 1.11
N ARG A 226 9.95 6.99 -0.11
CA ARG A 226 9.75 7.81 -1.32
C ARG A 226 8.41 8.55 -1.30
N THR A 227 7.35 7.96 -0.77
CA THR A 227 6.05 8.64 -0.62
C THR A 227 6.05 9.66 0.52
N ASN A 228 6.76 9.39 1.63
CA ASN A 228 6.85 10.30 2.78
C ASN A 228 7.73 11.53 2.56
N ASP A 229 8.89 11.39 1.93
CA ASP A 229 9.75 12.52 1.57
C ASP A 229 9.01 13.50 0.65
N MET A 230 8.14 12.99 -0.23
CA MET A 230 7.30 13.85 -1.07
C MET A 230 6.27 14.63 -0.26
N TYR A 231 5.64 14.06 0.77
CA TYR A 231 4.77 14.85 1.64
C TYR A 231 5.53 15.93 2.40
N MET A 232 6.76 15.66 2.85
CA MET A 232 7.58 16.67 3.53
C MET A 232 7.92 17.84 2.60
N VAL A 233 8.24 17.57 1.33
CA VAL A 233 8.54 18.60 0.33
C VAL A 233 7.28 19.34 -0.12
N ILE A 234 6.19 18.62 -0.40
CA ILE A 234 4.96 19.22 -0.96
C ILE A 234 4.17 19.96 0.11
N ASN A 235 4.23 19.54 1.38
CA ASN A 235 3.59 20.25 2.47
C ASN A 235 4.45 21.39 3.04
N ASP A 236 5.63 21.65 2.47
CA ASP A 236 6.45 22.81 2.80
C ASP A 236 5.79 24.09 2.27
N ALA A 237 5.78 25.16 3.08
CA ALA A 237 5.23 26.45 2.68
C ALA A 237 6.02 27.09 1.52
N ASP A 238 7.28 26.71 1.33
CA ASP A 238 8.14 27.17 0.25
C ASP A 238 7.95 26.36 -1.05
N PHE A 239 7.03 25.38 -1.07
CA PHE A 239 6.75 24.61 -2.27
C PHE A 239 6.23 25.50 -3.42
N PRO A 240 6.73 25.37 -4.67
CA PRO A 240 6.44 26.32 -5.76
C PRO A 240 4.96 26.59 -6.04
N LEU A 241 4.08 25.59 -5.90
CA LEU A 241 2.64 25.77 -6.07
C LEU A 241 2.03 26.67 -4.98
N LEU A 242 2.45 26.51 -3.72
CA LEU A 242 1.96 27.35 -2.62
C LEU A 242 2.50 28.78 -2.73
N VAL A 243 3.73 28.95 -3.18
CA VAL A 243 4.31 30.27 -3.47
C VAL A 243 3.52 30.95 -4.59
N THR A 244 3.22 30.23 -5.67
CA THR A 244 2.41 30.74 -6.79
C THR A 244 0.99 31.08 -6.37
N LEU A 245 0.38 30.28 -5.48
CA LEU A 245 -0.92 30.58 -4.88
C LEU A 245 -0.88 31.86 -4.04
N LYS A 246 0.17 32.04 -3.24
CA LYS A 246 0.38 33.24 -2.41
C LYS A 246 0.55 34.50 -3.25
N GLU A 247 1.24 34.41 -4.38
CA GLU A 247 1.46 35.54 -5.29
C GLU A 247 0.18 35.94 -6.03
N ASN A 248 -0.60 34.96 -6.52
CA ASN A 248 -1.81 35.20 -7.29
C ASN A 248 -3.04 35.54 -6.43
N ASN A 249 -3.22 34.84 -5.30
CA ASN A 249 -4.38 35.01 -4.42
C ASN A 249 -4.01 34.80 -2.94
N LYS A 250 -3.65 35.90 -2.28
CA LYS A 250 -3.29 35.90 -0.86
C LYS A 250 -4.42 35.36 0.04
N ASP A 251 -5.66 35.78 -0.20
CA ASP A 251 -6.81 35.35 0.62
C ASP A 251 -6.99 33.82 0.53
N GLU A 252 -6.82 33.25 -0.66
CA GLU A 252 -6.92 31.79 -0.85
C GLU A 252 -5.75 31.04 -0.22
N TYR A 253 -4.53 31.56 -0.37
CA TYR A 253 -3.35 31.00 0.32
C TYR A 253 -3.54 31.00 1.84
N TYR A 254 -3.96 32.12 2.43
CA TYR A 254 -4.24 32.21 3.86
C TYR A 254 -5.29 31.19 4.30
N ARG A 255 -6.39 31.08 3.54
CA ARG A 255 -7.42 30.07 3.78
C ARG A 255 -6.84 28.65 3.77
N ALA A 256 -6.08 28.29 2.74
CA ALA A 256 -5.48 26.97 2.60
C ALA A 256 -4.54 26.63 3.76
N ILE A 257 -3.68 27.57 4.18
CA ILE A 257 -2.75 27.35 5.31
C ILE A 257 -3.50 27.07 6.61
N HIS A 258 -4.52 27.85 6.92
CA HIS A 258 -5.27 27.72 8.16
C HIS A 258 -6.21 26.52 8.16
N THR A 259 -6.80 26.19 7.00
CA THR A 259 -7.58 24.95 6.83
C THR A 259 -6.70 23.72 7.02
N ALA A 260 -5.49 23.71 6.45
CA ALA A 260 -4.56 22.60 6.62
C ALA A 260 -4.12 22.40 8.07
N TYR A 261 -3.86 23.49 8.81
CA TYR A 261 -3.55 23.39 10.23
C TYR A 261 -4.68 22.71 11.01
N ILE A 262 -5.93 23.19 10.89
CA ILE A 262 -7.02 22.63 11.70
C ILE A 262 -7.39 21.20 11.27
N ALA A 263 -7.33 20.91 9.96
CA ALA A 263 -7.56 19.58 9.42
C ALA A 263 -6.50 18.57 9.89
N GLU A 264 -5.23 18.96 9.94
CA GLU A 264 -4.14 18.14 10.49
C GLU A 264 -4.39 17.81 11.97
N ARG A 265 -4.81 18.79 12.79
CA ARG A 265 -5.13 18.56 14.22
C ARG A 265 -6.29 17.58 14.40
N MET A 266 -7.33 17.71 13.58
CA MET A 266 -8.46 16.78 13.59
C MET A 266 -8.04 15.37 13.16
N ALA A 267 -7.26 15.26 12.08
CA ALA A 267 -6.77 13.97 11.58
C ALA A 267 -5.92 13.22 12.62
N LEU A 268 -5.00 13.92 13.30
CA LEU A 268 -4.21 13.34 14.39
C LEU A 268 -5.08 12.83 15.54
N GLY A 269 -6.16 13.54 15.88
CA GLY A 269 -7.07 13.12 16.94
C GLY A 269 -7.97 11.94 16.57
N LEU A 270 -8.15 11.68 15.27
CA LEU A 270 -8.91 10.54 14.74
C LEU A 270 -8.02 9.35 14.39
N ASN A 271 -6.70 9.49 14.50
CA ASN A 271 -5.72 8.49 14.09
C ASN A 271 -5.85 8.09 12.60
N ILE A 272 -6.10 9.08 11.74
CA ILE A 272 -6.10 8.95 10.27
C ILE A 272 -4.87 9.63 9.68
N ASN A 273 -4.59 9.44 8.38
CA ASN A 273 -3.38 9.96 7.72
C ASN A 273 -3.35 11.51 7.68
N ALA A 274 -2.76 12.13 8.71
CA ALA A 274 -2.73 13.57 8.88
C ALA A 274 -1.90 14.28 7.78
N ARG A 275 -0.87 13.63 7.24
CA ARG A 275 -0.02 14.20 6.18
C ARG A 275 -0.79 14.33 4.86
N ALA A 276 -1.56 13.30 4.52
CA ALA A 276 -2.40 13.29 3.35
C ALA A 276 -3.58 14.28 3.48
N VAL A 277 -4.20 14.36 4.65
CA VAL A 277 -5.25 15.36 4.94
C VAL A 277 -4.71 16.79 4.85
N LYS A 278 -3.51 17.04 5.37
CA LYS A 278 -2.84 18.35 5.27
C LYS A 278 -2.54 18.71 3.81
N ASN A 279 -2.04 17.76 3.03
CA ASN A 279 -1.79 17.95 1.61
C ASN A 279 -3.08 18.28 0.85
N CYS A 280 -4.13 17.49 1.06
CA CYS A 280 -5.45 17.74 0.46
C CYS A 280 -5.94 19.15 0.82
N SER A 281 -5.81 19.54 2.09
CA SER A 281 -6.20 20.87 2.56
C SER A 281 -5.43 22.02 1.91
N TYR A 282 -4.14 21.85 1.60
CA TYR A 282 -3.37 22.87 0.86
C TYR A 282 -3.81 23.01 -0.60
N TYR A 283 -4.13 21.89 -1.26
CA TYR A 283 -4.18 21.86 -2.73
C TYR A 283 -5.57 21.59 -3.32
N HIS A 284 -6.60 21.32 -2.52
CA HIS A 284 -7.97 21.06 -3.00
C HIS A 284 -8.58 22.23 -3.80
N ARG A 285 -8.09 23.46 -3.62
CA ARG A 285 -8.52 24.66 -4.38
C ARG A 285 -7.44 25.25 -5.26
N ILE A 286 -6.38 24.50 -5.57
CA ILE A 286 -5.28 25.01 -6.42
C ILE A 286 -5.77 25.39 -7.84
N GLY A 287 -6.86 24.78 -8.31
CA GLY A 287 -7.49 25.08 -9.59
C GLY A 287 -7.96 26.55 -9.75
N VAL A 288 -8.07 27.30 -8.65
CA VAL A 288 -8.32 28.75 -8.67
C VAL A 288 -7.23 29.50 -9.48
N LEU A 289 -6.00 28.98 -9.55
CA LEU A 289 -4.93 29.53 -10.37
C LEU A 289 -5.25 29.55 -11.88
N GLU A 290 -5.99 28.56 -12.35
CA GLU A 290 -6.39 28.43 -13.76
C GLU A 290 -7.88 28.80 -13.97
N GLY A 291 -8.58 29.20 -12.92
CA GLY A 291 -10.02 29.46 -12.95
C GLY A 291 -10.89 28.21 -13.15
N LYS A 292 -10.34 27.02 -12.86
CA LYS A 292 -10.96 25.72 -13.11
C LYS A 292 -11.25 24.99 -11.80
N THR A 293 -12.32 24.20 -11.77
CA THR A 293 -12.77 23.49 -10.56
C THR A 293 -13.04 22.00 -10.75
N GLU A 294 -13.02 21.51 -11.99
CA GLU A 294 -13.27 20.09 -12.28
C GLU A 294 -11.97 19.28 -12.22
N TRP A 295 -12.06 18.00 -11.84
CA TRP A 295 -10.89 17.15 -11.64
C TRP A 295 -10.04 16.98 -12.90
N ASP A 296 -10.68 16.67 -14.03
CA ASP A 296 -10.01 16.48 -15.33
C ASP A 296 -9.19 17.69 -15.74
N ASP A 297 -9.62 18.86 -15.29
CA ASP A 297 -9.04 20.17 -15.57
C ASP A 297 -7.88 20.54 -14.65
N VAL A 298 -7.78 19.95 -13.44
CA VAL A 298 -6.72 20.25 -12.45
C VAL A 298 -5.74 19.10 -12.26
N LYS A 299 -6.05 17.90 -12.78
CA LYS A 299 -5.25 16.70 -12.61
C LYS A 299 -3.80 16.85 -13.09
N HIS A 300 -3.56 17.64 -14.16
CA HIS A 300 -2.21 17.88 -14.66
C HIS A 300 -1.35 18.61 -13.63
N ILE A 301 -1.92 19.55 -12.86
CA ILE A 301 -1.20 20.30 -11.81
C ILE A 301 -0.58 19.33 -10.80
N TYR A 302 -1.34 18.32 -10.36
CA TYR A 302 -0.86 17.32 -9.39
C TYR A 302 0.13 16.33 -10.02
N THR A 303 -0.14 15.91 -11.26
CA THR A 303 0.70 14.94 -11.98
C THR A 303 2.08 15.53 -12.32
N ASP A 304 2.10 16.77 -12.80
CA ASP A 304 3.33 17.48 -13.19
C ASP A 304 4.22 17.77 -11.98
N ASN A 305 3.62 17.99 -10.82
CA ASN A 305 4.32 18.21 -9.55
C ASN A 305 4.58 16.90 -8.77
N SER A 306 4.35 15.74 -9.39
CA SER A 306 4.65 14.42 -8.81
C SER A 306 4.00 14.18 -7.45
N PHE A 307 2.71 14.52 -7.28
CA PHE A 307 2.02 14.26 -6.02
C PHE A 307 1.91 12.75 -5.73
N PRO A 308 1.99 12.31 -4.45
CA PRO A 308 1.76 10.91 -4.08
C PRO A 308 0.38 10.43 -4.55
N THR A 309 0.28 9.17 -4.99
CA THR A 309 -0.99 8.58 -5.48
C THR A 309 -2.10 8.64 -4.44
N GLU A 310 -1.77 8.40 -3.17
CA GLU A 310 -2.72 8.51 -2.06
C GLU A 310 -3.27 9.94 -1.92
N ALA A 311 -2.41 10.96 -2.00
CA ALA A 311 -2.81 12.36 -1.98
C ALA A 311 -3.71 12.72 -3.17
N MET A 312 -3.35 12.24 -4.37
CA MET A 312 -4.16 12.43 -5.58
C MET A 312 -5.52 11.75 -5.46
N ASN A 313 -5.60 10.55 -4.89
CA ASN A 313 -6.87 9.86 -4.67
C ASN A 313 -7.77 10.63 -3.68
N PHE A 314 -7.19 11.19 -2.61
CA PHE A 314 -7.96 12.03 -1.68
C PHE A 314 -8.40 13.35 -2.30
N LEU A 315 -7.54 14.00 -3.10
CA LEU A 315 -7.91 15.21 -3.84
C LEU A 315 -9.03 14.93 -4.85
N HIS A 316 -8.95 13.79 -5.56
CA HIS A 316 -10.00 13.36 -6.48
C HIS A 316 -11.32 13.10 -5.76
N ASP A 317 -11.29 12.34 -4.66
CA ASP A 317 -12.49 12.04 -3.86
C ASP A 317 -13.13 13.33 -3.29
N TYR A 318 -12.31 14.33 -2.95
CA TYR A 318 -12.78 15.63 -2.47
C TYR A 318 -13.44 16.47 -3.59
N ILE A 319 -12.81 16.54 -4.77
CA ILE A 319 -13.24 17.39 -5.89
C ILE A 319 -14.41 16.75 -6.65
N GLU A 320 -14.28 15.47 -6.99
CA GLU A 320 -15.27 14.68 -7.72
C GLU A 320 -15.59 13.38 -6.95
N PRO A 321 -16.46 13.46 -5.93
CA PRO A 321 -16.83 12.28 -5.15
C PRO A 321 -17.54 11.26 -6.03
N LYS A 322 -17.17 9.98 -5.86
CA LYS A 322 -17.75 8.89 -6.64
C LYS A 322 -19.26 8.78 -6.41
N LYS A 323 -20.01 8.63 -7.50
CA LYS A 323 -21.45 8.35 -7.42
C LYS A 323 -21.68 7.00 -6.73
N ASN A 324 -22.48 7.01 -5.67
CA ASN A 324 -22.94 5.85 -4.88
C ASN A 324 -21.95 5.24 -3.88
N GLU A 325 -20.80 5.87 -3.62
CA GLU A 325 -19.92 5.50 -2.50
C GLU A 325 -19.99 6.57 -1.39
N PRO A 326 -19.96 6.19 -0.10
CA PRO A 326 -19.82 7.17 0.97
C PRO A 326 -18.46 7.86 0.86
N LYS A 327 -18.46 9.18 1.02
CA LYS A 327 -17.26 10.02 1.03
C LYS A 327 -16.39 9.67 2.23
N SER A 328 -15.08 9.80 2.04
CA SER A 328 -14.09 9.54 3.08
C SER A 328 -14.25 10.50 4.28
N LYS A 329 -13.97 10.01 5.49
CA LYS A 329 -13.92 10.85 6.70
C LYS A 329 -12.82 11.91 6.62
N GLU A 330 -11.74 11.62 5.89
CA GLU A 330 -10.68 12.56 5.52
C GLU A 330 -11.26 13.77 4.78
N ALA A 331 -12.13 13.55 3.79
CA ALA A 331 -12.81 14.63 3.07
C ALA A 331 -13.71 15.46 4.00
N LEU A 332 -14.41 14.81 4.95
CA LEU A 332 -15.20 15.54 5.95
C LEU A 332 -14.34 16.43 6.85
N VAL A 333 -13.18 15.93 7.28
CA VAL A 333 -12.22 16.69 8.10
C VAL A 333 -11.76 17.95 7.37
N VAL A 334 -11.36 17.81 6.10
CA VAL A 334 -10.98 18.97 5.26
C VAL A 334 -12.16 19.93 5.11
N ARG A 335 -13.36 19.40 4.82
CA ARG A 335 -14.57 20.19 4.59
C ARG A 335 -14.98 21.01 5.83
N LEU A 336 -14.98 20.40 7.01
CA LEU A 336 -15.30 21.08 8.26
C LEU A 336 -14.25 22.16 8.60
N GLY A 337 -12.96 21.86 8.40
CA GLY A 337 -11.89 22.83 8.56
C GLY A 337 -12.03 24.01 7.59
N GLU A 338 -12.35 23.73 6.33
CA GLU A 338 -12.55 24.73 5.28
C GLU A 338 -13.72 25.66 5.60
N MET A 339 -14.85 25.11 6.07
CA MET A 339 -16.03 25.89 6.44
C MET A 339 -15.78 26.76 7.67
N LEU A 340 -15.12 26.24 8.69
CA LEU A 340 -14.81 27.01 9.91
C LEU A 340 -13.90 28.20 9.58
N ILE A 341 -12.79 27.95 8.90
CA ILE A 341 -11.82 29.01 8.55
C ILE A 341 -12.45 30.03 7.62
N ALA A 342 -13.21 29.60 6.61
CA ALA A 342 -13.91 30.54 5.71
C ALA A 342 -14.92 31.42 6.47
N SER A 343 -15.64 30.84 7.44
CA SER A 343 -16.60 31.59 8.26
C SER A 343 -15.90 32.61 9.16
N ILE A 344 -14.79 32.23 9.80
CA ILE A 344 -13.99 33.13 10.62
C ILE A 344 -13.42 34.28 9.77
N MET A 345 -12.79 33.97 8.63
CA MET A 345 -12.24 34.97 7.72
C MET A 345 -13.32 35.92 7.20
N TYR A 346 -14.51 35.41 6.87
CA TYR A 346 -15.64 36.24 6.43
C TYR A 346 -16.10 37.21 7.52
N LEU A 347 -16.22 36.74 8.77
CA LEU A 347 -16.60 37.57 9.91
C LEU A 347 -15.56 38.66 10.20
N LEU A 348 -14.28 38.32 10.20
CA LEU A 348 -13.18 39.27 10.42
C LEU A 348 -13.02 40.29 9.29
N LYS A 349 -13.29 39.89 8.05
CA LYS A 349 -13.30 40.80 6.89
C LYS A 349 -14.43 41.83 7.01
N LYS A 350 -15.56 41.47 7.63
CA LYS A 350 -16.70 42.36 7.86
C LYS A 350 -16.46 43.29 9.06
N ASP A 351 -15.86 42.78 10.13
CA ASP A 351 -15.51 43.53 11.33
C ASP A 351 -14.26 42.92 11.98
N LYS A 352 -13.13 43.65 11.92
CA LYS A 352 -11.83 43.19 12.43
C LYS A 352 -11.80 43.01 13.94
N ASP A 353 -12.64 43.76 14.66
CA ASP A 353 -12.68 43.72 16.13
C ASP A 353 -13.79 42.78 16.64
N ALA A 354 -14.51 42.11 15.74
CA ALA A 354 -15.62 41.22 16.08
C ALA A 354 -15.21 40.21 17.16
N LYS A 355 -15.98 40.14 18.25
CA LYS A 355 -15.86 39.08 19.25
C LYS A 355 -16.62 37.85 18.74
N ILE A 356 -15.90 36.96 18.09
CA ILE A 356 -16.45 35.72 17.56
C ILE A 356 -16.58 34.70 18.71
N ASP A 357 -17.79 34.18 18.91
CA ASP A 357 -17.99 33.01 19.75
C ASP A 357 -17.70 31.75 18.94
N TYR A 358 -16.46 31.26 19.03
CA TYR A 358 -16.03 30.10 18.26
C TYR A 358 -16.80 28.82 18.63
N ASP A 359 -17.26 28.66 19.88
CA ASP A 359 -17.99 27.45 20.27
C ASP A 359 -19.33 27.39 19.55
N ASN A 360 -20.08 28.51 19.61
CA ASN A 360 -21.36 28.63 18.92
C ASN A 360 -21.22 28.57 17.40
N LEU A 361 -20.15 29.13 16.83
CA LEU A 361 -19.86 29.03 15.41
C LEU A 361 -19.61 27.57 14.99
N ILE A 362 -18.80 26.83 15.76
CA ILE A 362 -18.52 25.42 15.48
C ILE A 362 -19.78 24.57 15.64
N ASP A 363 -20.56 24.78 16.71
CA ASP A 363 -21.83 24.09 16.94
C ASP A 363 -22.79 24.30 15.77
N SER A 364 -22.99 25.55 15.36
CA SER A 364 -23.90 25.88 14.25
C SER A 364 -23.46 25.31 12.90
N ILE A 365 -22.16 25.24 12.60
CA ILE A 365 -21.64 24.59 11.38
C ILE A 365 -21.99 23.10 11.38
N ILE A 366 -21.75 22.42 12.50
CA ILE A 366 -21.99 20.97 12.62
C ILE A 366 -23.49 20.67 12.61
N ASP A 367 -24.29 21.41 13.38
CA ASP A 367 -25.73 21.23 13.46
C ASP A 367 -26.41 21.47 12.10
N LYS A 368 -25.91 22.46 11.35
CA LYS A 368 -26.34 22.70 9.96
C LYS A 368 -26.06 21.47 9.09
N LYS A 369 -24.89 20.87 9.17
CA LYS A 369 -24.55 19.66 8.39
C LYS A 369 -25.35 18.42 8.79
N ILE A 370 -25.68 18.28 10.07
CA ILE A 370 -26.59 17.24 10.56
C ILE A 370 -27.99 17.44 9.96
N SER A 371 -28.54 18.66 10.05
CA SER A 371 -29.90 18.99 9.60
C SER A 371 -30.07 18.94 8.08
N GLU A 372 -29.06 19.33 7.30
CA GLU A 372 -29.04 19.19 5.84
C GLU A 372 -28.91 17.72 5.39
N GLY A 373 -28.57 16.81 6.31
CA GLY A 373 -28.39 15.40 6.03
C GLY A 373 -27.09 15.06 5.30
N GLU A 374 -26.21 16.04 5.06
CA GLU A 374 -24.94 15.84 4.33
C GLU A 374 -24.00 14.84 5.04
N LEU A 375 -24.07 14.73 6.36
CA LEU A 375 -23.26 13.75 7.11
C LEU A 375 -23.62 12.29 6.80
N LYS A 376 -24.79 12.03 6.20
CA LYS A 376 -25.19 10.68 5.77
C LYS A 376 -24.37 10.21 4.57
N ASP A 377 -23.76 11.13 3.85
CA ASP A 377 -22.95 10.83 2.67
C ASP A 377 -21.49 10.52 3.05
N TYR A 378 -21.10 10.56 4.34
CA TYR A 378 -19.73 10.31 4.80
C TYR A 378 -19.64 9.04 5.65
N ASP A 379 -18.54 8.30 5.51
CA ASP A 379 -18.22 7.16 6.38
C ASP A 379 -17.62 7.63 7.71
N VAL A 380 -18.47 8.24 8.54
CA VAL A 380 -18.09 8.82 9.85
C VAL A 380 -19.03 8.38 10.95
N THR A 381 -18.47 8.07 12.12
CA THR A 381 -19.25 7.78 13.33
C THR A 381 -19.55 9.06 14.11
N PHE A 382 -20.65 9.06 14.88
CA PHE A 382 -20.96 10.16 15.82
C PHE A 382 -19.83 10.40 16.83
N ARG A 383 -19.11 9.35 17.23
CA ARG A 383 -17.97 9.47 18.13
C ARG A 383 -16.83 10.25 17.48
N GLU A 384 -16.50 9.96 16.23
CA GLU A 384 -15.47 10.67 15.48
C GLU A 384 -15.87 12.14 15.25
N LEU A 385 -17.14 12.42 14.95
CA LEU A 385 -17.65 13.78 14.82
C LEU A 385 -17.49 14.59 16.12
N GLU A 386 -17.80 13.99 17.28
CA GLU A 386 -17.58 14.63 18.59
C GLU A 386 -16.10 14.87 18.89
N VAL A 387 -15.21 13.97 18.44
CA VAL A 387 -13.76 14.17 18.53
C VAL A 387 -13.33 15.37 17.68
N MET A 388 -13.77 15.45 16.41
CA MET A 388 -13.50 16.59 15.52
C MET A 388 -13.95 17.91 16.16
N LYS A 389 -15.20 17.94 16.66
CA LYS A 389 -15.82 19.08 17.33
C LYS A 389 -15.00 19.53 18.54
N LYS A 390 -14.60 18.61 19.40
CA LYS A 390 -13.78 18.89 20.59
C LYS A 390 -12.42 19.48 20.22
N ILE A 391 -11.79 18.98 19.15
CA ILE A 391 -10.50 19.49 18.67
C ILE A 391 -10.67 20.91 18.11
N MET A 392 -11.68 21.15 17.27
CA MET A 392 -11.98 22.48 16.75
C MET A 392 -12.20 23.49 17.89
N LYS A 393 -12.94 23.11 18.95
CA LYS A 393 -13.16 23.98 20.11
C LYS A 393 -11.92 24.18 20.99
N LYS A 394 -10.91 23.33 20.88
CA LYS A 394 -9.66 23.46 21.65
C LYS A 394 -8.71 24.48 21.04
N GLU A 395 -8.75 24.66 19.72
CA GLU A 395 -7.82 25.53 18.98
C GLU A 395 -8.26 27.01 18.96
N LYS A 396 -9.03 27.48 19.97
CA LYS A 396 -9.52 28.88 20.03
C LYS A 396 -8.42 29.93 19.96
N LEU A 397 -7.32 29.69 20.67
CA LEU A 397 -6.15 30.57 20.66
C LEU A 397 -5.57 30.71 19.24
N TYR A 398 -5.64 29.65 18.44
CA TYR A 398 -5.20 29.69 17.05
C TYR A 398 -6.07 30.65 16.22
N TYR A 399 -7.39 30.61 16.41
CA TYR A 399 -8.31 31.47 15.67
C TYR A 399 -8.13 32.96 15.97
N ASP A 400 -7.70 33.31 17.18
CA ASP A 400 -7.40 34.69 17.53
C ASP A 400 -6.16 35.24 16.79
N PHE A 401 -5.25 34.38 16.32
CA PHE A 401 -4.14 34.79 15.44
C PHE A 401 -4.59 35.11 14.01
N LEU A 402 -5.84 34.79 13.64
CA LEU A 402 -6.39 35.08 12.30
C LEU A 402 -6.89 36.53 12.15
N ARG A 403 -6.90 37.31 13.23
CA ARG A 403 -7.37 38.71 13.28
C ARG A 403 -6.49 39.66 12.48
#